data_AF-A0A7K2XCG8-F1
#
_entry.id   AF-A0A7K2XCG8-F1
#
_cell.length_a   1.000
_cell.length_b   1.000
_cell.length_c   1.000
_cell.angle_alpha   90.00
_cell.angle_beta   90.00
_cell.angle_gamma   90.00
#
_symmetry.space_group_name_H-M   'P 1'
#
loop_
_entity.id
_entity.type
_entity.pdbx_description
1 polymer ?
#
loop_
_entity_poly.entity_id
_entity_poly.type
_entity_poly.pdbx_seq_one_letter_code
_entity_poly.pdbx_strand_id
1 'polypeptide(L)'
;MTDTQPDVLSPRDEARLELSFQAKKLAEEAAALVPVEIDPKPGSLITEAKELLGLAEELLKAAVVAERERGLSPERARELTSRPHWNEAVLAWSKDGRRNRSGVPGSDLAKSLDEWASGENPGTANPVTGGLDATRFPGSAQYEAYQRDRVADLYKALTEALEERGETWRALNELTEEDLGEGEGTAGVDHPVNVRVVAACRNLAATYRDLSTADPIFAHEYQQQAATFQSTADRFATEGPFG
;
A
#
# COMPACT_ATOMS: atom_id res chain seq x y z
N MET A 1 -32.55 -14.28 12.50
CA MET A 1 -31.90 -12.96 12.32
C MET A 1 -31.07 -13.09 11.07
N THR A 2 -31.41 -12.33 10.02
CA THR A 2 -30.63 -12.32 8.77
C THR A 2 -29.31 -11.63 9.07
N ASP A 3 -28.28 -12.46 9.26
CA ASP A 3 -26.91 -12.07 9.52
C ASP A 3 -26.31 -11.54 8.21
N THR A 4 -26.69 -10.33 7.84
CA THR A 4 -26.08 -9.63 6.72
C THR A 4 -24.70 -9.19 7.16
N GLN A 5 -23.70 -10.02 6.85
CA GLN A 5 -22.28 -9.67 6.95
C GLN A 5 -22.07 -8.31 6.27
N PRO A 6 -21.42 -7.34 6.93
CA PRO A 6 -21.26 -6.01 6.37
C PRO A 6 -20.48 -6.07 5.05
N ASP A 7 -20.89 -5.24 4.09
CA ASP A 7 -20.30 -5.15 2.74
C ASP A 7 -18.81 -4.74 2.77
N VAL A 8 -18.39 -4.13 3.89
CA VAL A 8 -17.00 -3.76 4.15
C VAL A 8 -16.59 -4.34 5.51
N LEU A 9 -15.50 -5.12 5.51
CA LEU A 9 -14.97 -5.69 6.73
C LEU A 9 -14.07 -4.69 7.47
N SER A 10 -13.64 -5.09 8.66
CA SER A 10 -12.65 -4.36 9.46
C SER A 10 -11.30 -4.32 8.71
N PRO A 11 -10.47 -3.24 8.76
CA PRO A 11 -9.16 -3.23 8.09
C PRO A 11 -8.28 -4.44 8.38
N ARG A 12 -8.35 -4.99 9.61
CA ARG A 12 -7.62 -6.21 9.97
C ARG A 12 -8.11 -7.43 9.20
N ASP A 13 -9.43 -7.56 9.08
CA ASP A 13 -10.05 -8.65 8.32
C ASP A 13 -9.78 -8.51 6.83
N GLU A 14 -9.87 -7.30 6.29
CA GLU A 14 -9.53 -6.99 4.90
C GLU A 14 -8.06 -7.36 4.59
N ALA A 15 -7.12 -6.98 5.47
CA ALA A 15 -5.71 -7.31 5.31
C ALA A 15 -5.44 -8.82 5.39
N ARG A 16 -6.18 -9.52 6.26
CA ARG A 16 -6.09 -10.98 6.36
C ARG A 16 -6.65 -11.68 5.13
N LEU A 17 -7.76 -11.19 4.58
CA LEU A 17 -8.31 -11.70 3.33
C LEU A 17 -7.40 -11.42 2.14
N GLU A 18 -6.77 -10.25 2.06
CA GLU A 18 -5.74 -9.95 1.07
C GLU A 18 -4.60 -10.96 1.16
N LEU A 19 -4.08 -11.24 2.36
CA LEU A 19 -3.06 -12.26 2.58
C LEU A 19 -3.51 -13.65 2.10
N SER A 20 -4.72 -14.09 2.47
CA SER A 20 -5.26 -15.38 2.04
C SER A 20 -5.48 -15.45 0.53
N PHE A 21 -5.92 -14.35 -0.10
CA PHE A 21 -6.07 -14.24 -1.55
C PHE A 21 -4.74 -14.37 -2.27
N GLN A 22 -3.69 -13.64 -1.83
CA GLN A 22 -2.36 -13.76 -2.41
C GLN A 22 -1.77 -15.17 -2.22
N ALA A 23 -2.05 -15.83 -1.09
CA ALA A 23 -1.60 -17.19 -0.84
C ALA A 23 -2.26 -18.20 -1.80
N LYS A 24 -3.58 -18.09 -2.00
CA LYS A 24 -4.31 -18.89 -2.99
C LYS A 24 -3.74 -18.67 -4.39
N LYS A 25 -3.58 -17.41 -4.82
CA LYS A 25 -3.04 -17.06 -6.13
C LYS A 25 -1.65 -17.67 -6.35
N LEU A 26 -0.74 -17.53 -5.38
CA LEU A 26 0.58 -18.14 -5.48
C LEU A 26 0.51 -19.66 -5.59
N ALA A 27 -0.37 -20.32 -4.82
CA ALA A 27 -0.52 -21.77 -4.86
C ALA A 27 -1.05 -22.27 -6.21
N GLU A 28 -2.08 -21.61 -6.76
CA GLU A 28 -2.66 -21.95 -8.06
C GLU A 28 -1.65 -21.76 -9.19
N GLU A 29 -0.94 -20.63 -9.21
CA GLU A 29 0.10 -20.35 -10.22
C GLU A 29 1.31 -21.29 -10.08
N ALA A 30 1.74 -21.61 -8.86
CA ALA A 30 2.81 -22.57 -8.64
C ALA A 30 2.44 -23.99 -9.10
N ALA A 31 1.19 -24.40 -8.91
CA ALA A 31 0.69 -25.68 -9.41
C ALA A 31 0.61 -25.71 -10.94
N ALA A 32 0.23 -24.59 -11.58
CA ALA A 32 0.17 -24.47 -13.03
C ALA A 32 1.55 -24.56 -13.70
N LEU A 33 2.63 -24.26 -12.97
CA LEU A 33 4.00 -24.30 -13.47
C LEU A 33 4.69 -25.67 -13.38
N VAL A 34 3.99 -26.71 -12.91
CA VAL A 34 4.51 -28.07 -13.01
C VAL A 34 4.69 -28.40 -14.49
N PRO A 35 5.93 -28.63 -14.98
CA PRO A 35 6.21 -28.74 -16.40
C PRO A 35 5.61 -30.02 -16.96
N VAL A 36 4.45 -29.90 -17.58
CA VAL A 36 3.76 -30.97 -18.32
C VAL A 36 4.03 -30.89 -19.83
N GLU A 37 4.61 -29.78 -20.29
CA GLU A 37 5.00 -29.59 -21.70
C GLU A 37 6.31 -30.35 -22.00
N ILE A 38 6.32 -31.07 -23.13
CA ILE A 38 7.40 -31.99 -23.50
C ILE A 38 8.64 -31.23 -24.02
N ASP A 39 8.47 -30.01 -24.56
CA ASP A 39 9.56 -29.18 -25.10
C ASP A 39 9.26 -27.68 -24.92
N PRO A 40 9.36 -27.15 -23.68
CA PRO A 40 9.07 -25.75 -23.41
C PRO A 40 10.05 -24.84 -24.15
N LYS A 41 9.54 -23.72 -24.67
CA LYS A 41 10.37 -22.73 -25.38
C LYS A 41 11.57 -22.30 -24.51
N PRO A 42 12.81 -22.24 -25.05
CA PRO A 42 13.96 -21.78 -24.30
C PRO A 42 13.71 -20.44 -23.59
N GLY A 43 13.90 -20.42 -22.27
CA GLY A 43 13.69 -19.24 -21.42
C GLY A 43 12.28 -19.07 -20.84
N SER A 44 11.27 -19.87 -21.24
CA SER A 44 9.93 -19.81 -20.63
C SER A 44 9.99 -20.19 -19.14
N LEU A 45 10.68 -21.28 -18.81
CA LEU A 45 10.84 -21.75 -17.43
C LEU A 45 11.47 -20.70 -16.49
N ILE A 46 12.41 -19.89 -17.00
CA ILE A 46 13.03 -18.79 -16.23
C ILE A 46 12.02 -17.65 -16.03
N THR A 47 11.23 -17.36 -17.07
CA THR A 47 10.20 -16.30 -17.03
C THR A 47 9.12 -16.66 -16.03
N GLU A 48 8.59 -17.86 -16.12
CA GLU A 48 7.62 -18.45 -15.19
C GLU A 48 8.13 -18.47 -13.74
N ALA A 49 9.37 -18.91 -13.52
CA ALA A 49 9.97 -18.89 -12.19
C ALA A 49 10.12 -17.46 -11.62
N LYS A 50 10.39 -16.46 -12.48
CA LYS A 50 10.44 -15.05 -12.07
C LYS A 50 9.05 -14.52 -11.71
N GLU A 51 8.01 -14.95 -12.41
CA GLU A 51 6.63 -14.58 -12.08
C GLU A 51 6.23 -15.12 -10.69
N LEU A 52 6.61 -16.37 -10.36
CA LEU A 52 6.42 -16.89 -9.00
C LEU A 52 7.18 -16.11 -7.93
N LEU A 53 8.41 -15.69 -8.21
CA LEU A 53 9.16 -14.83 -7.29
C LEU A 53 8.42 -13.51 -7.05
N GLY A 54 7.82 -12.93 -8.09
CA GLY A 54 6.97 -11.74 -7.98
C GLY A 54 5.74 -11.99 -7.10
N LEU A 55 5.02 -13.11 -7.30
CA LEU A 55 3.86 -13.47 -6.50
C LEU A 55 4.22 -13.75 -5.03
N ALA A 56 5.36 -14.40 -4.78
CA ALA A 56 5.85 -14.62 -3.42
C ALA A 56 6.21 -13.30 -2.72
N GLU A 57 6.70 -12.32 -3.47
CA GLU A 57 6.93 -10.97 -2.94
C GLU A 57 5.63 -10.23 -2.63
N GLU A 58 4.60 -10.33 -3.48
CA GLU A 58 3.27 -9.78 -3.19
C GLU A 58 2.62 -10.45 -1.97
N LEU A 59 2.78 -11.76 -1.81
CA LEU A 59 2.35 -12.48 -0.61
C LEU A 59 3.05 -11.94 0.64
N LEU A 60 4.37 -11.71 0.56
CA LEU A 60 5.13 -11.16 1.67
C LEU A 60 4.70 -9.72 2.01
N LYS A 61 4.41 -8.88 1.00
CA LYS A 61 3.84 -7.54 1.21
C LYS A 61 2.50 -7.62 1.95
N ALA A 62 1.60 -8.49 1.50
CA ALA A 62 0.30 -8.70 2.15
C ALA A 62 0.45 -9.19 3.60
N ALA A 63 1.41 -10.09 3.86
CA ALA A 63 1.70 -10.56 5.21
C ALA A 63 2.20 -9.43 6.13
N VAL A 64 3.12 -8.58 5.64
CA VAL A 64 3.58 -7.42 6.40
C VAL A 64 2.42 -6.46 6.70
N VAL A 65 1.58 -6.16 5.72
CA VAL A 65 0.40 -5.31 5.92
C VAL A 65 -0.53 -5.88 7.00
N ALA A 66 -0.85 -7.18 6.92
CA ALA A 66 -1.68 -7.85 7.91
C ALA A 66 -1.08 -7.79 9.32
N GLU A 67 0.24 -7.98 9.45
CA GLU A 67 0.91 -7.86 10.75
C GLU A 67 0.99 -6.40 11.25
N ARG A 68 1.15 -5.42 10.36
CA ARG A 68 1.13 -3.99 10.73
C ARG A 68 -0.25 -3.56 11.24
N GLU A 69 -1.34 -4.01 10.61
CA GLU A 69 -2.72 -3.78 11.10
C GLU A 69 -2.97 -4.41 12.48
N ARG A 70 -2.22 -5.46 12.82
CA ARG A 70 -2.20 -6.10 14.15
C ARG A 70 -1.26 -5.41 15.15
N GLY A 71 -0.54 -4.36 14.73
CA GLY A 71 0.33 -3.56 15.58
C GLY A 71 1.80 -3.97 15.62
N LEU A 72 2.26 -4.85 14.72
CA LEU A 72 3.69 -5.20 14.63
C LEU A 72 4.51 -3.95 14.30
N SER A 73 5.55 -3.57 15.05
CA SER A 73 6.35 -2.38 14.72
C SER A 73 7.10 -2.51 13.37
N PRO A 74 7.39 -1.41 12.66
CA PRO A 74 8.21 -1.43 11.44
C PRO A 74 9.60 -2.05 11.64
N GLU A 75 10.25 -1.83 12.78
CA GLU A 75 11.54 -2.41 13.14
C GLU A 75 11.45 -3.93 13.14
N ARG A 76 10.45 -4.46 13.84
CA ARG A 76 10.22 -5.91 13.92
C ARG A 76 9.85 -6.51 12.57
N ALA A 77 9.07 -5.80 11.74
CA ALA A 77 8.78 -6.25 10.38
C ALA A 77 10.06 -6.34 9.52
N ARG A 78 10.96 -5.35 9.62
CA ARG A 78 12.28 -5.38 8.95
C ARG A 78 13.14 -6.55 9.41
N GLU A 79 13.19 -6.82 10.71
CA GLU A 79 13.92 -7.96 11.27
C GLU A 79 13.41 -9.31 10.72
N LEU A 80 12.08 -9.50 10.68
CA LEU A 80 11.48 -10.77 10.26
C LEU A 80 11.63 -11.04 8.76
N THR A 81 11.74 -9.99 7.96
CA THR A 81 11.74 -10.09 6.49
C THR A 81 13.14 -9.95 5.89
N SER A 82 14.13 -9.53 6.67
CA SER A 82 15.47 -9.17 6.19
C SER A 82 15.46 -8.14 5.05
N ARG A 83 14.39 -7.35 4.92
CA ARG A 83 14.25 -6.32 3.87
C ARG A 83 13.92 -4.96 4.48
N PRO A 84 14.54 -3.87 3.99
CA PRO A 84 14.42 -2.56 4.61
C PRO A 84 13.17 -1.76 4.23
N HIS A 85 12.42 -2.14 3.18
CA HIS A 85 11.47 -1.22 2.51
C HIS A 85 10.04 -1.78 2.38
N TRP A 86 9.30 -1.88 3.48
CA TRP A 86 7.88 -2.24 3.44
C TRP A 86 6.92 -1.07 3.59
N ASN A 87 7.45 0.12 3.90
CA ASN A 87 6.64 1.32 4.12
C ASN A 87 5.78 1.66 2.91
N GLU A 88 6.29 1.46 1.69
CA GLU A 88 5.52 1.71 0.47
C GLU A 88 4.30 0.80 0.37
N ALA A 89 4.43 -0.48 0.71
CA ALA A 89 3.31 -1.42 0.71
C ALA A 89 2.26 -1.05 1.77
N VAL A 90 2.69 -0.65 2.97
CA VAL A 90 1.81 -0.22 4.07
C VAL A 90 1.09 1.08 3.73
N LEU A 91 1.80 2.05 3.16
CA LEU A 91 1.21 3.33 2.75
C LEU A 91 0.26 3.16 1.57
N ALA A 92 0.58 2.29 0.61
CA ALA A 92 -0.32 1.95 -0.50
C ALA A 92 -1.61 1.32 0.04
N TRP A 93 -1.50 0.33 0.93
CA TRP A 93 -2.65 -0.27 1.61
C TRP A 93 -3.54 0.77 2.29
N SER A 94 -2.92 1.70 3.02
CA SER A 94 -3.66 2.74 3.74
C SER A 94 -4.37 3.70 2.79
N LYS A 95 -3.67 4.11 1.71
CA LYS A 95 -4.21 4.97 0.65
C LYS A 95 -5.38 4.32 -0.09
N ASP A 96 -5.33 3.01 -0.30
CA ASP A 96 -6.38 2.22 -0.96
C ASP A 96 -7.62 2.01 -0.04
N GLY A 97 -7.70 2.73 1.08
CA GLY A 97 -8.82 2.70 2.02
C GLY A 97 -8.84 1.45 2.90
N ARG A 98 -7.72 0.71 2.95
CA ARG A 98 -7.55 -0.54 3.71
C ARG A 98 -8.62 -1.57 3.37
N ARG A 99 -8.72 -1.84 2.07
CA ARG A 99 -9.64 -2.80 1.47
C ARG A 99 -8.83 -3.83 0.70
N ASN A 100 -9.26 -5.08 0.72
CA ASN A 100 -8.66 -6.10 -0.13
C ASN A 100 -8.66 -5.65 -1.61
N ARG A 101 -7.64 -6.05 -2.36
CA ARG A 101 -7.40 -5.61 -3.74
C ARG A 101 -7.79 -6.67 -4.76
N SER A 102 -8.55 -7.68 -4.35
CA SER A 102 -9.06 -8.74 -5.24
C SER A 102 -10.10 -8.22 -6.24
N GLY A 103 -10.72 -7.07 -5.97
CA GLY A 103 -11.87 -6.55 -6.72
C GLY A 103 -13.20 -7.20 -6.34
N VAL A 104 -13.20 -8.13 -5.38
CA VAL A 104 -14.37 -8.83 -4.87
C VAL A 104 -14.75 -8.29 -3.48
N PRO A 105 -16.04 -8.13 -3.15
CA PRO A 105 -16.48 -7.78 -1.80
C PRO A 105 -15.91 -8.74 -0.76
N GLY A 106 -15.48 -8.22 0.40
CA GLY A 106 -14.76 -9.01 1.41
C GLY A 106 -15.53 -10.25 1.89
N SER A 107 -16.86 -10.14 2.04
CA SER A 107 -17.71 -11.28 2.40
C SER A 107 -17.73 -12.39 1.36
N ASP A 108 -17.72 -12.03 0.08
CA ASP A 108 -17.76 -13.00 -1.02
C ASP A 108 -16.39 -13.62 -1.26
N LEU A 109 -15.33 -12.82 -1.10
CA LEU A 109 -13.96 -13.30 -1.11
C LEU A 109 -13.73 -14.32 0.01
N ALA A 110 -14.20 -14.05 1.23
CA ALA A 110 -14.07 -14.96 2.37
C ALA A 110 -14.71 -16.33 2.10
N LYS A 111 -15.94 -16.33 1.52
CA LYS A 111 -16.63 -17.58 1.12
C LYS A 111 -15.88 -18.34 0.03
N SER A 112 -15.42 -17.64 -1.01
CA SER A 112 -14.62 -18.26 -2.07
C SER A 112 -13.33 -18.89 -1.55
N LEU A 113 -12.70 -18.26 -0.56
CA LEU A 113 -11.50 -18.78 0.09
C LEU A 113 -11.80 -19.95 1.03
N ASP A 114 -12.94 -19.94 1.74
CA ASP A 114 -13.41 -21.09 2.51
C ASP A 114 -13.63 -22.31 1.62
N GLU A 115 -14.30 -22.14 0.47
CA GLU A 115 -14.53 -23.21 -0.51
C GLU A 115 -13.20 -23.80 -0.99
N TRP A 116 -12.26 -22.94 -1.42
CA TRP A 116 -10.93 -23.36 -1.84
C TRP A 116 -10.17 -24.09 -0.73
N ALA A 117 -10.12 -23.52 0.47
CA ALA A 117 -9.37 -24.10 1.59
C ALA A 117 -10.01 -25.38 2.15
N SER A 118 -11.33 -25.56 2.01
CA SER A 118 -12.03 -26.77 2.43
C SER A 118 -11.65 -28.01 1.60
N GLY A 119 -11.27 -27.80 0.33
CA GLY A 119 -10.72 -28.86 -0.52
C GLY A 119 -9.36 -29.37 -0.04
N GLU A 120 -8.52 -28.46 0.47
CA GLU A 120 -7.17 -28.75 0.95
C GLU A 120 -7.11 -29.16 2.44
N ASN A 121 -8.08 -28.74 3.26
CA ASN A 121 -8.14 -29.02 4.70
C ASN A 121 -9.51 -29.59 5.14
N PRO A 122 -9.78 -30.87 4.82
CA PRO A 122 -11.03 -31.51 5.23
C PRO A 122 -11.13 -31.60 6.76
N GLY A 123 -12.13 -30.93 7.34
CA GLY A 123 -12.41 -30.95 8.78
C GLY A 123 -12.69 -29.57 9.40
N THR A 124 -12.34 -28.49 8.71
CA THR A 124 -12.64 -27.12 9.13
C THR A 124 -13.76 -26.58 8.25
N ALA A 125 -14.95 -26.38 8.81
CA ALA A 125 -16.12 -25.98 8.02
C ALA A 125 -15.98 -24.60 7.36
N ASN A 126 -15.22 -23.65 7.97
CA ASN A 126 -14.99 -22.29 7.46
C ASN A 126 -13.61 -21.78 7.92
N PRO A 127 -12.50 -22.27 7.33
CA PRO A 127 -11.14 -21.99 7.81
C PRO A 127 -10.73 -20.50 7.74
N VAL A 128 -11.26 -19.75 6.78
CA VAL A 128 -11.00 -18.33 6.57
C VAL A 128 -12.03 -17.48 7.31
N THR A 129 -13.33 -17.68 7.08
CA THR A 129 -14.38 -16.86 7.72
C THR A 129 -14.40 -17.01 9.24
N GLY A 130 -14.14 -18.22 9.76
CA GLY A 130 -14.01 -18.46 11.20
C GLY A 130 -12.78 -17.79 11.84
N GLY A 131 -11.79 -17.43 11.02
CA GLY A 131 -10.58 -16.72 11.44
C GLY A 131 -10.71 -15.20 11.46
N LEU A 132 -11.80 -14.62 10.96
CA LEU A 132 -12.00 -13.17 10.95
C LEU A 132 -12.27 -12.63 12.36
N ASP A 133 -11.71 -11.48 12.68
CA ASP A 133 -11.88 -10.77 13.94
C ASP A 133 -13.33 -10.31 14.13
N ALA A 134 -14.02 -9.88 13.07
CA ALA A 134 -15.45 -9.55 13.15
C ALA A 134 -16.31 -10.75 13.60
N THR A 135 -15.94 -11.98 13.20
CA THR A 135 -16.60 -13.21 13.63
C THR A 135 -16.27 -13.56 15.10
N ARG A 136 -15.03 -13.26 15.54
CA ARG A 136 -14.52 -13.62 16.88
C ARG A 136 -14.85 -12.59 17.96
N PHE A 137 -14.96 -11.32 17.60
CA PHE A 137 -15.17 -10.19 18.51
C PHE A 137 -16.30 -9.28 17.99
N PRO A 138 -17.57 -9.64 18.24
CA PRO A 138 -18.71 -8.82 17.84
C PRO A 138 -18.62 -7.43 18.48
N GLY A 139 -18.30 -6.41 17.69
CA GLY A 139 -18.11 -5.03 18.14
C GLY A 139 -16.83 -4.34 17.62
N SER A 140 -15.83 -5.11 17.18
CA SER A 140 -14.61 -4.56 16.54
C SER A 140 -14.92 -3.80 15.25
N ALA A 141 -15.92 -4.27 14.49
CA ALA A 141 -16.31 -3.70 13.21
C ALA A 141 -16.73 -2.22 13.29
N GLN A 142 -17.46 -1.82 14.34
CA GLN A 142 -17.90 -0.42 14.48
C GLN A 142 -16.74 0.50 14.84
N TYR A 143 -15.85 0.06 15.73
CA TYR A 143 -14.64 0.79 16.09
C TYR A 143 -13.71 0.96 14.88
N GLU A 144 -13.54 -0.10 14.10
CA GLU A 144 -12.68 -0.09 12.92
C GLU A 144 -13.27 0.69 11.73
N ALA A 145 -14.60 0.67 11.56
CA ALA A 145 -15.29 1.56 10.61
C ALA A 145 -15.12 3.04 11.00
N TYR A 146 -15.29 3.37 12.29
CA TYR A 146 -15.06 4.73 12.79
C TYR A 146 -13.62 5.20 12.54
N GLN A 147 -12.63 4.33 12.76
CA GLN A 147 -11.23 4.67 12.48
C GLN A 147 -10.98 4.93 11.00
N ARG A 148 -11.60 4.16 10.10
CA ARG A 148 -11.54 4.38 8.65
C ARG A 148 -12.16 5.72 8.25
N ASP A 149 -13.35 6.03 8.77
CA ASP A 149 -14.07 7.27 8.46
C ASP A 149 -13.31 8.50 8.97
N ARG A 150 -12.68 8.39 10.16
CA ARG A 150 -11.91 9.48 10.77
C ARG A 150 -10.77 9.98 9.88
N VAL A 151 -10.17 9.11 9.08
CA VAL A 151 -8.99 9.42 8.24
C VAL A 151 -9.36 9.62 6.78
N ALA A 152 -10.61 9.38 6.39
CA ALA A 152 -11.07 9.44 5.01
C ALA A 152 -10.83 10.83 4.38
N ASP A 153 -11.17 11.91 5.08
CA ASP A 153 -10.95 13.27 4.60
C ASP A 153 -9.45 13.60 4.48
N LEU A 154 -8.61 13.07 5.38
CA LEU A 154 -7.16 13.23 5.28
C LEU A 154 -6.57 12.47 4.09
N TYR A 155 -7.12 11.30 3.73
CA TYR A 155 -6.72 10.61 2.49
C TYR A 155 -7.16 11.32 1.23
N LYS A 156 -8.34 11.95 1.27
CA LYS A 156 -8.78 12.80 0.16
C LYS A 156 -7.81 13.97 -0.02
N ALA A 157 -7.47 14.67 1.07
CA ALA A 157 -6.48 15.74 1.05
C ALA A 157 -5.09 15.24 0.61
N LEU A 158 -4.68 14.03 1.03
CA LEU A 158 -3.42 13.42 0.57
C LEU A 158 -3.43 13.16 -0.94
N THR A 159 -4.56 12.68 -1.47
CA THR A 159 -4.70 12.40 -2.91
C THR A 159 -4.59 13.68 -3.72
N GLU A 160 -5.31 14.73 -3.32
CA GLU A 160 -5.23 16.06 -3.94
C GLU A 160 -3.80 16.63 -3.88
N ALA A 161 -3.12 16.51 -2.73
CA ALA A 161 -1.74 16.99 -2.57
C ALA A 161 -0.73 16.19 -3.43
N LEU A 162 -0.96 14.88 -3.63
CA LEU A 162 -0.14 14.06 -4.52
C LEU A 162 -0.34 14.42 -5.99
N GLU A 163 -1.57 14.76 -6.39
CA GLU A 163 -1.89 15.25 -7.73
C GLU A 163 -1.22 16.60 -7.99
N GLU A 164 -1.35 17.56 -7.07
CA GLU A 164 -0.70 18.88 -7.14
C GLU A 164 0.83 18.74 -7.26
N ARG A 165 1.43 17.84 -6.47
CA ARG A 165 2.85 17.54 -6.59
C ARG A 165 3.18 16.99 -7.97
N GLY A 166 2.41 16.03 -8.48
CA GLY A 166 2.64 15.42 -9.79
C GLY A 166 2.59 16.44 -10.93
N GLU A 167 1.63 17.35 -10.90
CA GLU A 167 1.54 18.46 -11.86
C GLU A 167 2.74 19.41 -11.76
N THR A 168 3.14 19.74 -10.53
CA THR A 168 4.28 20.63 -10.30
C THR A 168 5.61 20.00 -10.75
N TRP A 169 5.79 18.70 -10.53
CA TRP A 169 6.95 17.95 -11.04
C TRP A 169 6.97 17.86 -12.56
N ARG A 170 5.80 17.71 -13.19
CA ARG A 170 5.69 17.73 -14.64
C ARG A 170 6.12 19.08 -15.19
N ALA A 171 5.62 20.17 -14.61
CA ALA A 171 6.01 21.53 -14.99
C ALA A 171 7.52 21.77 -14.82
N LEU A 172 8.14 21.22 -13.77
CA LEU A 172 9.59 21.28 -13.56
C LEU A 172 10.36 20.57 -14.68
N ASN A 173 9.91 19.38 -15.09
CA ASN A 173 10.55 18.60 -16.14
C ASN A 173 10.33 19.17 -17.56
N GLU A 174 9.34 20.03 -17.73
CA GLU A 174 9.00 20.69 -19.00
C GLU A 174 9.75 22.01 -19.20
N LEU A 175 10.51 22.49 -18.20
CA LEU A 175 11.30 23.72 -18.33
C LEU A 175 12.35 23.58 -19.44
N THR A 176 12.31 24.52 -20.37
CA THR A 176 13.27 24.61 -21.48
C THR A 176 14.42 25.56 -21.15
N GLU A 177 15.51 25.52 -21.91
CA GLU A 177 16.60 26.51 -21.75
C GLU A 177 16.12 27.97 -21.88
N GLU A 178 15.06 28.23 -22.64
CA GLU A 178 14.43 29.55 -22.77
C GLU A 178 13.73 29.98 -21.47
N ASP A 179 13.07 29.04 -20.78
CA ASP A 179 12.41 29.28 -19.49
C ASP A 179 13.40 29.53 -18.34
N LEU A 180 14.62 29.01 -18.48
CA LEU A 180 15.69 29.11 -17.48
C LEU A 180 16.50 30.41 -17.59
N GLY A 181 16.39 31.12 -18.72
CA GLY A 181 17.09 32.37 -18.99
C GLY A 181 18.57 32.20 -19.40
N GLU A 182 19.20 33.27 -19.87
CA GLU A 182 20.64 33.28 -20.22
C GLU A 182 21.51 33.20 -18.95
N GLY A 183 21.84 31.97 -18.53
CA GLY A 183 22.72 31.67 -17.41
C GLY A 183 22.58 30.20 -17.00
N GLU A 184 23.70 29.55 -16.65
CA GLU A 184 23.87 28.15 -16.20
C GLU A 184 22.61 27.26 -16.08
N GLY A 185 21.88 27.01 -17.18
CA GLY A 185 20.93 25.93 -17.44
C GLY A 185 20.06 25.39 -16.29
N THR A 186 19.71 26.19 -15.28
CA THR A 186 19.06 25.70 -14.05
C THR A 186 18.05 26.71 -13.50
N ALA A 187 16.90 26.21 -13.05
CA ALA A 187 15.90 27.04 -12.41
C ALA A 187 16.42 27.43 -11.02
N GLY A 188 16.75 28.71 -10.80
CA GLY A 188 17.20 29.21 -9.50
C GLY A 188 16.13 29.07 -8.41
N VAL A 189 16.52 29.19 -7.13
CA VAL A 189 15.63 29.00 -5.96
C VAL A 189 14.33 29.83 -6.02
N ASP A 190 14.39 31.04 -6.58
CA ASP A 190 13.25 31.96 -6.71
C ASP A 190 12.38 31.71 -7.95
N HIS A 191 12.75 30.75 -8.80
CA HIS A 191 11.99 30.43 -9.99
C HIS A 191 10.55 29.99 -9.61
N PRO A 192 9.49 30.51 -10.27
CA PRO A 192 8.11 30.25 -9.87
C PRO A 192 7.75 28.76 -9.74
N VAL A 193 8.31 27.91 -10.61
CA VAL A 193 8.10 26.45 -10.52
C VAL A 193 8.75 25.85 -9.27
N ASN A 194 9.93 26.31 -8.87
CA ASN A 194 10.59 25.84 -7.64
C ASN A 194 9.81 26.27 -6.40
N VAL A 195 9.31 27.49 -6.36
CA VAL A 195 8.42 27.97 -5.27
C VAL A 195 7.19 27.07 -5.15
N ARG A 196 6.59 26.67 -6.27
CA ARG A 196 5.47 25.71 -6.29
C ARG A 196 5.88 24.33 -5.81
N VAL A 197 7.06 23.82 -6.20
CA VAL A 197 7.59 22.53 -5.71
C VAL A 197 7.72 22.54 -4.19
N VAL A 198 8.35 23.60 -3.65
CA VAL A 198 8.52 23.78 -2.20
C VAL A 198 7.16 23.79 -1.49
N ALA A 199 6.18 24.53 -2.02
CA ALA A 199 4.83 24.59 -1.47
C ALA A 199 4.14 23.21 -1.47
N ALA A 200 4.16 22.49 -2.60
CA ALA A 200 3.56 21.17 -2.73
C ALA A 200 4.21 20.15 -1.78
N CYS A 201 5.54 20.17 -1.62
CA CYS A 201 6.24 19.31 -0.67
C CYS A 201 5.90 19.65 0.79
N ARG A 202 5.81 20.94 1.15
CA ARG A 202 5.39 21.34 2.51
C ARG A 202 3.94 20.94 2.80
N ASN A 203 3.05 21.05 1.82
CA ASN A 203 1.66 20.60 1.93
C ASN A 203 1.62 19.09 2.20
N LEU A 204 2.31 18.27 1.40
CA LEU A 204 2.41 16.83 1.63
C LEU A 204 3.00 16.49 3.00
N ALA A 205 4.08 17.17 3.41
CA ALA A 205 4.67 16.97 4.72
C ALA A 205 3.69 17.25 5.86
N ALA A 206 2.87 18.30 5.74
CA ALA A 206 1.82 18.62 6.71
C ALA A 206 0.73 17.54 6.75
N THR A 207 0.19 17.14 5.59
CA THR A 207 -0.84 16.10 5.50
C THR A 207 -0.39 14.78 6.10
N TYR A 208 0.87 14.38 5.87
CA TYR A 208 1.43 13.19 6.50
C TYR A 208 1.59 13.33 8.03
N ARG A 209 1.92 14.51 8.57
CA ARG A 209 1.93 14.73 10.03
C ARG A 209 0.53 14.60 10.62
N ASP A 210 -0.48 15.14 9.94
CA ASP A 210 -1.87 15.04 10.38
C ASP A 210 -2.34 13.58 10.37
N LEU A 211 -2.02 12.83 9.31
CA LEU A 211 -2.25 11.37 9.26
C LEU A 211 -1.53 10.64 10.40
N SER A 212 -0.29 11.00 10.74
CA SER A 212 0.44 10.37 11.86
C SER A 212 -0.24 10.55 13.22
N THR A 213 -1.02 11.63 13.38
CA THR A 213 -1.76 11.91 14.61
C THR A 213 -3.14 11.24 14.60
N ALA A 214 -3.81 11.25 13.44
CA ALA A 214 -5.14 10.68 13.28
C ALA A 214 -5.13 9.14 13.24
N ASP A 215 -4.05 8.55 12.73
CA ASP A 215 -3.89 7.12 12.47
C ASP A 215 -2.60 6.58 13.13
N PRO A 216 -2.66 6.25 14.43
CA PRO A 216 -1.48 5.83 15.18
C PRO A 216 -0.91 4.48 14.74
N ILE A 217 -1.67 3.66 14.01
CA ILE A 217 -1.22 2.33 13.55
C ILE A 217 -0.03 2.47 12.58
N PHE A 218 -0.10 3.46 11.70
CA PHE A 218 0.92 3.74 10.67
C PHE A 218 1.66 5.07 10.90
N ALA A 219 1.65 5.58 12.12
CA ALA A 219 2.26 6.88 12.46
C ALA A 219 3.73 6.96 12.06
N HIS A 220 4.49 5.88 12.23
CA HIS A 220 5.90 5.83 11.85
C HIS A 220 6.08 6.02 10.34
N GLU A 221 5.32 5.29 9.52
CA GLU A 221 5.37 5.40 8.06
C GLU A 221 5.01 6.80 7.59
N TYR A 222 3.98 7.43 8.18
CA TYR A 222 3.62 8.80 7.83
C TYR A 222 4.67 9.81 8.28
N GLN A 223 5.25 9.67 9.48
CA GLN A 223 6.31 10.56 9.96
C GLN A 223 7.54 10.49 9.06
N GLN A 224 7.90 9.29 8.59
CA GLN A 224 8.99 9.12 7.65
C GLN A 224 8.70 9.82 6.31
N GLN A 225 7.48 9.70 5.77
CA GLN A 225 7.10 10.45 4.56
C GLN A 225 7.10 11.96 4.77
N ALA A 226 6.58 12.42 5.91
CA ALA A 226 6.59 13.83 6.27
C ALA A 226 8.03 14.38 6.33
N ALA A 227 8.97 13.62 6.90
CA ALA A 227 10.38 13.99 6.94
C ALA A 227 11.01 14.03 5.54
N THR A 228 10.72 13.04 4.68
CA THR A 228 11.20 13.01 3.28
C THR A 228 10.72 14.23 2.50
N PHE A 229 9.43 14.56 2.57
CA PHE A 229 8.87 15.72 1.86
C PHE A 229 9.36 17.05 2.44
N GLN A 230 9.54 17.14 3.76
CA GLN A 230 10.14 18.32 4.40
C GLN A 230 11.57 18.52 3.91
N SER A 231 12.41 17.47 3.95
CA SER A 231 13.79 17.54 3.47
C SER A 231 13.87 17.90 1.99
N THR A 232 12.93 17.41 1.18
CA THR A 232 12.85 17.76 -0.25
C THR A 232 12.49 19.24 -0.43
N ALA A 233 11.51 19.75 0.33
CA ALA A 233 11.13 21.16 0.29
C ALA A 233 12.30 22.06 0.70
N ASP A 234 13.04 21.68 1.75
CA ASP A 234 14.16 22.46 2.27
C ASP A 234 15.30 22.50 1.23
N ARG A 235 15.64 21.37 0.61
CA ARG A 235 16.63 21.32 -0.48
C ARG A 235 16.26 22.22 -1.64
N PHE A 236 15.02 22.16 -2.13
CA PHE A 236 14.57 23.02 -3.22
C PHE A 236 14.57 24.51 -2.84
N ALA A 237 14.29 24.84 -1.57
CA ALA A 237 14.29 26.21 -1.08
C ALA A 237 15.70 26.80 -0.90
N THR A 238 16.71 25.96 -0.65
CA THR A 238 18.08 26.41 -0.39
C THR A 238 19.00 26.28 -1.60
N GLU A 239 18.83 25.23 -2.38
CA GLU A 239 19.78 24.84 -3.44
C GLU A 239 19.11 24.75 -4.83
N GLY A 240 17.77 24.70 -4.88
CA GLY A 240 17.02 24.52 -6.12
C GLY A 240 16.92 23.05 -6.57
N PRO A 241 16.44 22.79 -7.80
CA PRO A 241 16.17 21.44 -8.29
C PRO A 241 17.43 20.59 -8.53
N PHE A 242 18.55 21.25 -8.84
CA PHE A 242 19.84 20.64 -9.20
C PHE A 242 20.95 20.87 -8.17
N GLY A 243 20.55 21.34 -6.97
CA GLY A 243 21.38 21.39 -5.77
C GLY A 243 21.97 20.05 -5.37
#